data_AF-E9G2X8-F1
#
_entry.id   AF-E9G2X8-F1
#
_cell.length_a   1.000
_cell.length_b   1.000
_cell.length_c   1.000
_cell.angle_alpha   90.00
_cell.angle_beta   90.00
_cell.angle_gamma   90.00
#
_symmetry.space_group_name_H-M   'P 1'
#
loop_
_entity.id
_entity.type
_entity.pdbx_description
1 polymer ?
#
loop_
_entity_poly.entity_id
_entity_poly.type
_entity_poly.pdbx_seq_one_letter_code
_entity_poly.pdbx_strand_id
1 'polypeptide(L)'
;MAQDDLNWKTFFEENSKPNHFDENVKLISEVCQQAAIKKLRVALITSGGTTVPLEKNTVRFIDNFSAGTRGSASAEYFLEAGYQVIFLHRSKSLEPYSRHLVGRSIFDMIEICPENIIAFSSVGEKHQAEMRKLTEKYQHYKSNLLMISFNSLSDYLWLLQATAQKMQILGPLALLYLAAAVSDFYIPASQMPCHKIQSSGGPLSLSLQLVPKMLAPLVTLWAPNAFIVSFKLETNEALLETKAKESLEKYHHHVVIGNLLHSRKVYVLLVDRNNSAPEEIRLSDSELESGIEIESKIVENLKLRHDNYYANHKTG
;
A
#
# COMPACT_ATOMS: atom_id res chain seq x y z
N MET A 1 -14.79 11.61 -23.69
CA MET A 1 -13.45 11.55 -23.06
C MET A 1 -12.91 12.96 -22.71
N ALA A 2 -13.76 13.93 -22.31
CA ALA A 2 -13.29 15.30 -22.06
C ALA A 2 -13.85 15.97 -20.79
N GLN A 3 -14.79 15.33 -20.08
CA GLN A 3 -15.43 15.90 -18.88
C GLN A 3 -15.03 15.17 -17.59
N ASP A 4 -14.66 13.88 -17.67
CA ASP A 4 -14.13 13.10 -16.54
C ASP A 4 -12.65 13.41 -16.22
N ASP A 5 -11.90 13.98 -17.18
CA ASP A 5 -10.45 14.19 -17.06
C ASP A 5 -10.05 15.37 -16.15
N LEU A 6 -10.99 16.22 -15.73
CA LEU A 6 -10.70 17.38 -14.85
C LEU A 6 -11.16 17.19 -13.40
N ASN A 7 -12.04 16.22 -13.12
CA ASN A 7 -12.65 16.04 -11.80
C ASN A 7 -11.60 15.72 -10.70
N TRP A 8 -10.53 15.02 -11.07
CA TRP A 8 -9.45 14.73 -10.12
C TRP A 8 -8.66 15.98 -9.71
N LYS A 9 -8.54 17.02 -10.57
CA LYS A 9 -7.87 18.28 -10.22
C LYS A 9 -8.68 19.06 -9.21
N THR A 10 -9.99 19.16 -9.45
CA THR A 10 -10.94 19.81 -8.54
C THR A 10 -10.88 19.18 -7.15
N PHE A 11 -10.72 17.86 -7.04
CA PHE A 11 -10.50 17.22 -5.74
C PHE A 11 -9.31 17.82 -4.97
N PHE A 12 -8.16 18.04 -5.61
CA PHE A 12 -6.99 18.63 -4.95
C PHE A 12 -7.16 20.14 -4.67
N GLU A 13 -7.95 20.86 -5.46
CA GLU A 13 -8.27 22.26 -5.22
C GLU A 13 -9.21 22.43 -4.00
N GLU A 14 -10.16 21.51 -3.83
CA GLU A 14 -11.15 21.56 -2.74
C GLU A 14 -10.65 20.96 -1.42
N ASN A 15 -9.63 20.09 -1.46
CA ASN A 15 -9.12 19.39 -0.28
C ASN A 15 -7.68 19.81 0.04
N SER A 16 -7.46 20.31 1.25
CA SER A 16 -6.14 20.75 1.70
C SER A 16 -5.13 19.60 1.77
N LYS A 17 -3.86 19.93 1.53
CA LYS A 17 -2.73 19.04 1.76
C LYS A 17 -2.68 18.56 3.22
N PRO A 18 -2.21 17.33 3.48
CA PRO A 18 -2.04 16.84 4.84
C PRO A 18 -0.93 17.59 5.60
N ASN A 19 -0.93 17.44 6.92
CA ASN A 19 0.17 17.92 7.75
C ASN A 19 1.49 17.25 7.33
N HIS A 20 2.61 17.97 7.47
CA HIS A 20 3.95 17.50 7.08
C HIS A 20 4.08 17.10 5.59
N PHE A 21 3.16 17.52 4.72
CA PHE A 21 3.19 17.17 3.29
C PHE A 21 4.52 17.54 2.64
N ASP A 22 4.97 18.79 2.77
CA ASP A 22 6.19 19.26 2.10
C ASP A 22 7.46 18.57 2.65
N GLU A 23 7.49 18.24 3.95
CA GLU A 23 8.56 17.46 4.58
C GLU A 23 8.62 16.03 4.02
N ASN A 24 7.46 15.37 3.92
CA ASN A 24 7.36 14.04 3.32
C ASN A 24 7.79 14.05 1.85
N VAL A 25 7.35 15.06 1.07
CA VAL A 25 7.74 15.20 -0.34
C VAL A 25 9.25 15.40 -0.49
N LYS A 26 9.88 16.12 0.43
CA LYS A 26 11.35 16.27 0.45
C LYS A 26 12.04 14.93 0.68
N LEU A 27 11.62 14.17 1.68
CA LEU A 27 12.17 12.83 1.98
C LEU A 27 12.02 11.87 0.79
N ILE A 28 10.83 11.83 0.17
CA ILE A 28 10.58 11.03 -1.02
C ILE A 28 11.52 11.44 -2.16
N SER A 29 11.66 12.74 -2.38
CA SER A 29 12.52 13.28 -3.45
C SER A 29 13.98 12.88 -3.25
N GLU A 30 14.48 12.95 -2.02
CA GLU A 30 15.86 12.56 -1.69
C GLU A 30 16.09 11.06 -1.94
N VAL A 31 15.18 10.18 -1.51
CA VAL A 31 15.26 8.74 -1.77
C VAL A 31 15.23 8.46 -3.28
N CYS A 32 14.30 9.05 -4.02
CA CYS A 32 14.18 8.85 -5.47
C CYS A 32 15.43 9.34 -6.23
N GLN A 33 16.00 10.47 -5.84
CA GLN A 33 17.23 11.00 -6.45
C GLN A 33 18.42 10.09 -6.18
N GLN A 34 18.61 9.65 -4.93
CA GLN A 34 19.71 8.74 -4.59
C GLN A 34 19.57 7.39 -5.30
N ALA A 35 18.36 6.85 -5.37
CA ALA A 35 18.06 5.62 -6.09
C ALA A 35 18.34 5.75 -7.59
N ALA A 36 17.96 6.88 -8.21
CA ALA A 36 18.24 7.15 -9.63
C ALA A 36 19.74 7.17 -9.93
N ILE A 37 20.55 7.86 -9.11
CA ILE A 37 22.02 7.92 -9.26
C ILE A 37 22.63 6.52 -9.15
N LYS A 38 22.17 5.74 -8.17
CA LYS A 38 22.67 4.37 -7.91
C LYS A 38 22.03 3.31 -8.81
N LYS A 39 21.07 3.67 -9.66
CA LYS A 39 20.26 2.77 -10.49
C LYS A 39 19.57 1.66 -9.68
N LEU A 40 19.08 2.01 -8.49
CA LEU A 40 18.34 1.11 -7.61
C LEU A 40 16.86 1.06 -7.98
N ARG A 41 16.23 -0.09 -7.74
CA ARG A 41 14.79 -0.24 -7.89
C ARG A 41 14.08 0.28 -6.66
N VAL A 42 12.96 0.96 -6.88
CA VAL A 42 12.15 1.51 -5.80
C VAL A 42 10.71 1.02 -5.95
N ALA A 43 10.17 0.42 -4.89
CA ALA A 43 8.77 0.04 -4.80
C ALA A 43 8.01 1.03 -3.89
N LEU A 44 7.01 1.71 -4.44
CA LEU A 44 5.97 2.35 -3.63
C LEU A 44 4.94 1.29 -3.25
N ILE A 45 4.77 1.06 -1.96
CA ILE A 45 3.77 0.13 -1.44
C ILE A 45 2.75 0.95 -0.67
N THR A 46 1.49 0.90 -1.10
CA THR A 46 0.39 1.49 -0.33
C THR A 46 -0.29 0.43 0.54
N SER A 47 -0.57 0.76 1.80
CA SER A 47 -1.12 -0.21 2.77
C SER A 47 -2.13 0.41 3.75
N GLY A 48 -3.07 -0.41 4.21
CA GLY A 48 -4.12 0.00 5.14
C GLY A 48 -5.32 0.67 4.45
N GLY A 49 -6.31 1.06 5.26
CA GLY A 49 -7.54 1.70 4.80
C GLY A 49 -7.49 3.22 4.83
N THR A 50 -8.27 3.88 3.97
CA THR A 50 -8.51 5.33 4.08
C THR A 50 -9.77 5.61 4.88
N THR A 51 -9.77 6.71 5.63
CA THR A 51 -10.98 7.21 6.28
C THR A 51 -11.59 8.40 5.52
N VAL A 52 -12.91 8.54 5.61
CA VAL A 52 -13.65 9.68 5.09
C VAL A 52 -14.32 10.39 6.26
N PRO A 53 -13.87 11.60 6.65
CA PRO A 53 -14.49 12.33 7.74
C PRO A 53 -15.92 12.76 7.37
N LEU A 54 -16.82 12.72 8.37
CA LEU A 54 -18.19 13.20 8.22
C LEU A 54 -18.34 14.69 8.56
N GLU A 55 -17.39 15.25 9.29
CA GLU A 55 -17.37 16.63 9.79
C GLU A 55 -15.94 17.22 9.66
N LYS A 56 -15.80 18.54 9.48
CA LYS A 56 -14.46 19.19 9.38
C LYS A 56 -13.67 19.06 10.69
N ASN A 57 -14.35 19.27 11.82
CA ASN A 57 -13.83 18.91 13.13
C ASN A 57 -14.21 17.45 13.39
N THR A 58 -13.43 16.54 12.81
CA THR A 58 -13.76 15.12 12.72
C THR A 58 -13.97 14.48 14.08
N VAL A 59 -15.20 14.02 14.32
CA VAL A 59 -15.53 13.11 15.43
C VAL A 59 -15.90 11.73 14.89
N ARG A 60 -16.49 11.68 13.70
CA ARG A 60 -16.93 10.44 13.04
C ARG A 60 -16.35 10.37 11.63
N PHE A 61 -16.14 9.14 11.16
CA PHE A 61 -15.65 8.87 9.82
C PHE A 61 -16.15 7.51 9.32
N ILE A 62 -16.19 7.35 8.00
CA ILE A 62 -16.33 6.05 7.33
C ILE A 62 -14.92 5.48 7.14
N ASP A 63 -14.72 4.18 7.38
CA ASP A 63 -13.42 3.53 7.24
C ASP A 63 -13.53 2.34 6.28
N ASN A 64 -12.54 2.22 5.39
CA ASN A 64 -12.37 1.04 4.55
C ASN A 64 -11.50 0.03 5.30
N PHE A 65 -12.07 -1.11 5.70
CA PHE A 65 -11.36 -2.09 6.49
C PHE A 65 -10.11 -2.65 5.76
N SER A 66 -8.93 -2.39 6.33
CA SER A 66 -7.69 -3.08 5.98
C SER A 66 -6.70 -2.99 7.13
N ALA A 67 -6.35 -4.15 7.70
CA ALA A 67 -5.32 -4.23 8.74
C ALA A 67 -3.92 -3.86 8.21
N GLY A 68 -3.70 -3.91 6.90
CA GLY A 68 -2.40 -3.65 6.28
C GLY A 68 -1.48 -4.86 6.15
N THR A 69 -1.95 -6.09 6.46
CA THR A 69 -1.14 -7.31 6.44
C THR A 69 -0.41 -7.52 5.11
N ARG A 70 -1.13 -7.41 4.00
CA ARG A 70 -0.56 -7.64 2.67
C ARG A 70 0.52 -6.62 2.32
N GLY A 71 0.24 -5.34 2.55
CA GLY A 71 1.20 -4.30 2.25
C GLY A 71 2.46 -4.44 3.12
N SER A 72 2.31 -4.65 4.43
CA SER A 72 3.46 -4.78 5.33
C SER A 72 4.29 -6.03 5.07
N ALA A 73 3.65 -7.18 4.83
CA ALA A 73 4.35 -8.40 4.43
C ALA A 73 5.06 -8.23 3.08
N SER A 74 4.37 -7.66 2.07
CA SER A 74 4.98 -7.43 0.75
C SER A 74 6.19 -6.50 0.83
N ALA A 75 6.17 -5.49 1.71
CA ALA A 75 7.31 -4.61 1.92
C ALA A 75 8.55 -5.37 2.41
N GLU A 76 8.41 -6.31 3.34
CA GLU A 76 9.51 -7.17 3.79
C GLU A 76 10.09 -7.97 2.61
N TYR A 77 9.23 -8.61 1.82
CA TYR A 77 9.67 -9.41 0.67
C TYR A 77 10.26 -8.55 -0.47
N PHE A 78 9.78 -7.33 -0.70
CA PHE A 78 10.38 -6.41 -1.67
C PHE A 78 11.78 -5.94 -1.22
N LEU A 79 11.96 -5.66 0.07
CA LEU A 79 13.27 -5.34 0.65
C LEU A 79 14.23 -6.52 0.46
N GLU A 80 13.78 -7.75 0.76
CA GLU A 80 14.55 -8.99 0.54
C GLU A 80 14.85 -9.25 -0.95
N ALA A 81 13.98 -8.81 -1.86
CA ALA A 81 14.20 -8.84 -3.30
C ALA A 81 15.14 -7.74 -3.83
N GLY A 82 15.73 -6.91 -2.95
CA GLY A 82 16.71 -5.88 -3.30
C GLY A 82 16.12 -4.54 -3.71
N TYR A 83 14.85 -4.27 -3.40
CA TYR A 83 14.24 -2.96 -3.62
C TYR A 83 14.52 -2.01 -2.46
N GLN A 84 14.54 -0.71 -2.76
CA GLN A 84 14.19 0.29 -1.76
C GLN A 84 12.67 0.42 -1.71
N VAL A 85 12.11 0.58 -0.52
CA VAL A 85 10.66 0.62 -0.31
C VAL A 85 10.25 1.96 0.26
N ILE A 86 9.30 2.61 -0.42
CA ILE A 86 8.51 3.72 0.13
C ILE A 86 7.18 3.11 0.58
N PHE A 87 7.01 3.00 1.89
CA PHE A 87 5.83 2.42 2.52
C PHE A 87 4.86 3.54 2.91
N LEU A 88 3.87 3.79 2.05
CA LEU A 88 2.80 4.75 2.27
C LEU A 88 1.64 4.03 2.97
N HIS A 89 1.44 4.25 4.27
CA HIS A 89 0.53 3.41 5.07
C HIS A 89 -0.43 4.19 5.97
N ARG A 90 -1.57 3.57 6.30
CA ARG A 90 -2.48 4.11 7.31
C ARG A 90 -1.79 4.14 8.67
N SER A 91 -1.78 5.28 9.37
CA SER A 91 -1.26 5.34 10.73
C SER A 91 -1.96 4.29 11.62
N LYS A 92 -1.17 3.60 12.46
CA LYS A 92 -1.63 2.50 13.34
C LYS A 92 -2.14 1.25 12.62
N SER A 93 -1.89 1.11 11.31
CA SER A 93 -2.02 -0.19 10.63
C SER A 93 -0.76 -1.03 10.82
N LEU A 94 -0.76 -2.27 10.31
CA LEU A 94 0.42 -3.13 10.36
C LEU A 94 1.57 -2.54 9.55
N GLU A 95 2.76 -2.52 10.14
CA GLU A 95 3.99 -2.02 9.52
C GLU A 95 4.99 -3.16 9.33
N PRO A 96 5.92 -3.05 8.37
CA PRO A 96 6.93 -4.08 8.12
C PRO A 96 7.73 -4.36 9.40
N TYR A 97 7.97 -5.64 9.65
CA TYR A 97 8.65 -6.20 10.81
C TYR A 97 7.86 -6.07 12.13
N SER A 98 7.31 -4.91 12.47
CA SER A 98 6.53 -4.74 13.72
C SER A 98 5.21 -5.53 13.71
N ARG A 99 4.66 -5.84 12.52
CA ARG A 99 3.45 -6.68 12.37
C ARG A 99 3.55 -8.04 13.05
N HIS A 100 4.75 -8.60 13.21
CA HIS A 100 4.98 -9.90 13.85
C HIS A 100 4.83 -9.84 15.37
N LEU A 101 4.80 -8.63 15.94
CA LEU A 101 4.68 -8.38 17.39
C LEU A 101 3.25 -8.07 17.81
N VAL A 102 2.32 -7.93 16.87
CA VAL A 102 0.92 -7.56 17.17
C VAL A 102 0.24 -8.65 17.98
N GLY A 103 -0.47 -8.22 19.03
CA GLY A 103 -1.15 -9.12 19.97
C GLY A 103 -0.23 -9.68 21.06
N ARG A 104 1.04 -9.27 21.10
CA ARG A 104 1.99 -9.64 22.16
C ARG A 104 2.43 -8.39 22.92
N SER A 105 2.57 -8.47 24.24
CA SER A 105 3.12 -7.38 25.03
C SER A 105 4.65 -7.41 24.93
N ILE A 106 5.26 -6.26 24.64
CA ILE A 106 6.73 -6.15 24.67
C ILE A 106 7.28 -6.45 26.06
N PHE A 107 6.51 -6.18 27.11
CA PHE A 107 6.90 -6.44 28.50
C PHE A 107 6.96 -7.94 28.84
N ASP A 108 6.29 -8.79 28.07
CA ASP A 108 6.41 -10.25 28.21
C ASP A 108 7.68 -10.78 27.53
N MET A 109 8.23 -9.99 26.58
CA MET A 109 9.39 -10.37 25.77
C MET A 109 10.71 -9.88 26.35
N ILE A 110 10.71 -9.05 27.39
CA ILE A 110 11.92 -8.45 27.93
C ILE A 110 12.07 -8.74 29.43
N GLU A 111 13.29 -8.93 29.88
CA GLU A 111 13.66 -9.09 31.28
C GLU A 111 14.77 -8.09 31.66
N ILE A 112 14.78 -7.67 32.93
CA ILE A 112 15.84 -6.84 33.48
C ILE A 112 16.93 -7.77 34.00
N CYS A 113 18.10 -7.78 33.35
CA CYS A 113 19.25 -8.52 33.83
C CYS A 113 19.98 -7.77 34.96
N PRO A 114 20.76 -8.47 35.81
CA PRO A 114 21.77 -7.81 36.64
C PRO A 114 22.62 -6.89 35.75
N GLU A 115 22.86 -5.65 36.17
CA GLU A 115 23.48 -4.54 35.40
C GLU A 115 22.52 -3.60 34.62
N ASN A 116 21.19 -3.67 34.85
CA ASN A 116 20.19 -2.82 34.19
C ASN A 116 20.16 -2.97 32.65
N ILE A 117 20.61 -4.10 32.14
CA ILE A 117 20.52 -4.43 30.71
C ILE A 117 19.13 -5.01 30.47
N ILE A 118 18.38 -4.42 29.53
CA ILE A 118 17.13 -5.01 29.03
C ILE A 118 17.54 -6.10 28.04
N ALA A 119 17.27 -7.36 28.40
CA ALA A 119 17.47 -8.51 27.52
C ALA A 119 16.13 -9.11 27.09
N PHE A 120 16.14 -9.95 26.05
CA PHE A 120 14.96 -10.72 25.71
C PHE A 120 14.72 -11.81 26.75
N SER A 121 13.48 -11.93 27.21
CA SER A 121 13.12 -12.87 28.27
C SER A 121 13.47 -14.31 27.85
N SER A 122 13.94 -15.09 28.81
CA SER A 122 14.31 -16.52 28.65
C SER A 122 13.12 -17.46 28.38
N VAL A 123 11.92 -16.91 28.15
CA VAL A 123 10.61 -17.61 28.15
C VAL A 123 10.41 -18.54 26.93
N GLY A 124 11.42 -18.69 26.07
CA GLY A 124 11.54 -19.84 25.17
C GLY A 124 12.56 -19.62 24.06
N GLU A 125 13.52 -20.55 23.91
CA GLU A 125 14.59 -20.50 22.89
C GLU A 125 14.07 -20.19 21.48
N LYS A 126 12.89 -20.73 21.12
CA LYS A 126 12.23 -20.49 19.83
C LYS A 126 11.82 -19.02 19.64
N HIS A 127 11.25 -18.38 20.66
CA HIS A 127 10.84 -16.98 20.59
C HIS A 127 12.04 -16.04 20.48
N GLN A 128 13.13 -16.35 21.20
CA GLN A 128 14.36 -15.58 21.10
C GLN A 128 14.97 -15.68 19.70
N ALA A 129 14.99 -16.88 19.11
CA ALA A 129 15.50 -17.08 17.75
C ALA A 129 14.68 -16.31 16.70
N GLU A 130 13.34 -16.33 16.80
CA GLU A 130 12.44 -15.56 15.94
C GLU A 130 12.67 -14.05 16.07
N MET A 131 12.74 -13.54 17.31
CA MET A 131 12.97 -12.12 17.58
C MET A 131 14.34 -11.64 17.11
N ARG A 132 15.38 -12.46 17.29
CA ARG A 132 16.72 -12.18 16.79
C ARG A 132 16.72 -12.08 15.28
N LYS A 133 16.17 -13.08 14.58
CA LYS A 133 16.06 -13.08 13.11
C LYS A 133 15.29 -11.86 12.61
N LEU A 134 14.20 -11.50 13.29
CA LEU A 134 13.40 -10.33 12.94
C LEU A 134 14.19 -9.02 13.12
N THR A 135 14.92 -8.90 14.22
CA THR A 135 15.74 -7.72 14.53
C THR A 135 16.89 -7.58 13.54
N GLU A 136 17.57 -8.68 13.21
CA GLU A 136 18.63 -8.72 12.19
C GLU A 136 18.09 -8.26 10.82
N LYS A 137 16.92 -8.78 10.39
CA LYS A 137 16.26 -8.32 9.17
C LYS A 137 15.94 -6.82 9.20
N TYR A 138 15.29 -6.35 10.28
CA TYR A 138 14.95 -4.93 10.39
C TYR A 138 16.18 -4.03 10.33
N GLN A 139 17.23 -4.35 11.09
CA GLN A 139 18.48 -3.58 11.08
C GLN A 139 19.15 -3.56 9.71
N HIS A 140 19.13 -4.69 9.00
CA HIS A 140 19.71 -4.82 7.67
C HIS A 140 18.97 -3.94 6.63
N TYR A 141 17.63 -3.92 6.67
CA TYR A 141 16.81 -3.26 5.65
C TYR A 141 16.32 -1.85 6.03
N LYS A 142 16.50 -1.40 7.28
CA LYS A 142 15.99 -0.11 7.78
C LYS A 142 16.38 1.09 6.91
N SER A 143 17.61 1.11 6.37
CA SER A 143 18.09 2.20 5.50
C SER A 143 17.44 2.22 4.12
N ASN A 144 16.84 1.11 3.70
CA ASN A 144 16.13 0.96 2.43
C ASN A 144 14.60 1.10 2.58
N LEU A 145 14.11 1.41 3.78
CA LEU A 145 12.68 1.55 4.08
C LEU A 145 12.36 2.98 4.51
N LEU A 146 11.58 3.70 3.69
CA LEU A 146 11.00 5.00 4.04
C LEU A 146 9.53 4.82 4.40
N MET A 147 9.15 5.17 5.62
CA MET A 147 7.76 5.10 6.09
C MET A 147 7.08 6.46 6.03
N ILE A 148 5.90 6.52 5.42
CA ILE A 148 5.10 7.74 5.30
C ILE A 148 3.67 7.40 5.65
N SER A 149 3.12 8.04 6.68
CA SER A 149 1.78 7.70 7.16
C SER A 149 0.70 8.64 6.65
N PHE A 150 -0.48 8.11 6.36
CA PHE A 150 -1.71 8.84 6.07
C PHE A 150 -2.85 8.38 6.98
N ASN A 151 -3.96 9.10 7.02
CA ASN A 151 -5.19 8.63 7.68
C ASN A 151 -6.40 8.77 6.78
N SER A 152 -6.64 9.99 6.28
CA SER A 152 -7.81 10.28 5.45
C SER A 152 -7.58 9.91 3.98
N LEU A 153 -8.68 9.81 3.23
CA LEU A 153 -8.64 9.72 1.77
C LEU A 153 -7.87 10.90 1.14
N SER A 154 -8.05 12.12 1.65
CA SER A 154 -7.34 13.30 1.14
C SER A 154 -5.83 13.16 1.35
N ASP A 155 -5.40 12.77 2.55
CA ASP A 155 -3.99 12.56 2.89
C ASP A 155 -3.37 11.56 1.92
N TYR A 156 -4.06 10.41 1.74
CA TYR A 156 -3.62 9.33 0.86
C TYR A 156 -3.46 9.82 -0.58
N LEU A 157 -4.45 10.53 -1.13
CA LEU A 157 -4.43 10.96 -2.52
C LEU A 157 -3.36 12.04 -2.78
N TRP A 158 -3.17 12.98 -1.86
CA TRP A 158 -2.09 13.96 -1.94
C TRP A 158 -0.72 13.29 -1.92
N LEU A 159 -0.48 12.40 -0.95
CA LEU A 159 0.80 11.69 -0.80
C LEU A 159 1.05 10.72 -1.96
N LEU A 160 0.03 10.03 -2.45
CA LEU A 160 0.12 9.15 -3.62
C LEU A 160 0.54 9.93 -4.86
N GLN A 161 -0.15 11.04 -5.16
CA GLN A 161 0.19 11.89 -6.30
C GLN A 161 1.63 12.38 -6.23
N ALA A 162 2.02 12.95 -5.08
CA ALA A 162 3.36 13.49 -4.91
C ALA A 162 4.42 12.40 -5.01
N THR A 163 4.18 11.23 -4.41
CA THR A 163 5.12 10.11 -4.47
C THR A 163 5.29 9.61 -5.90
N ALA A 164 4.18 9.36 -6.62
CA ALA A 164 4.21 8.94 -8.02
C ALA A 164 4.98 9.93 -8.89
N GLN A 165 4.71 11.23 -8.75
CA GLN A 165 5.41 12.30 -9.48
C GLN A 165 6.92 12.33 -9.19
N LYS A 166 7.33 12.15 -7.93
CA LYS A 166 8.75 12.11 -7.58
C LYS A 166 9.45 10.84 -8.08
N MET A 167 8.74 9.73 -8.17
CA MET A 167 9.27 8.48 -8.72
C MET A 167 9.47 8.51 -10.24
N GLN A 168 8.96 9.52 -10.97
CA GLN A 168 9.16 9.64 -12.42
C GLN A 168 10.64 9.59 -12.83
N ILE A 169 11.54 10.16 -12.01
CA ILE A 169 12.99 10.18 -12.26
C ILE A 169 13.60 8.77 -12.36
N LEU A 170 12.94 7.76 -11.79
CA LEU A 170 13.38 6.37 -11.80
C LEU A 170 12.97 5.65 -13.09
N GLY A 171 12.00 6.18 -13.82
CA GLY A 171 11.44 5.55 -15.02
C GLY A 171 11.10 4.06 -14.79
N PRO A 172 11.65 3.13 -15.58
CA PRO A 172 11.34 1.72 -15.47
C PRO A 172 11.97 1.01 -14.26
N LEU A 173 12.68 1.71 -13.38
CA LEU A 173 13.12 1.18 -12.08
C LEU A 173 12.07 1.35 -10.98
N ALA A 174 11.02 2.15 -11.22
CA ALA A 174 9.93 2.38 -10.29
C ALA A 174 8.86 1.29 -10.41
N LEU A 175 8.46 0.72 -9.28
CA LEU A 175 7.30 -0.15 -9.14
C LEU A 175 6.28 0.48 -8.20
N LEU A 176 5.00 0.51 -8.59
CA LEU A 176 3.90 0.97 -7.74
C LEU A 176 3.00 -0.22 -7.41
N TYR A 177 2.95 -0.60 -6.13
CA TYR A 177 2.14 -1.69 -5.57
C TYR A 177 0.99 -1.11 -4.75
N LEU A 178 -0.19 -0.99 -5.37
CA LEU A 178 -1.33 -0.23 -4.84
C LEU A 178 -2.29 -1.10 -4.02
N ALA A 179 -1.85 -1.56 -2.84
CA ALA A 179 -2.63 -2.46 -1.97
C ALA A 179 -3.47 -1.79 -0.87
N ALA A 180 -3.51 -0.45 -0.81
CA ALA A 180 -4.38 0.26 0.13
C ALA A 180 -5.87 0.05 -0.21
N ALA A 181 -6.71 -0.03 0.82
CA ALA A 181 -8.16 -0.06 0.68
C ALA A 181 -8.69 1.38 0.62
N VAL A 182 -8.72 1.93 -0.59
CA VAL A 182 -9.13 3.31 -0.85
C VAL A 182 -10.66 3.41 -0.89
N SER A 183 -11.21 4.43 -0.26
CA SER A 183 -12.65 4.70 -0.26
C SER A 183 -13.13 5.07 -1.67
N ASP A 184 -14.21 4.45 -2.14
CA ASP A 184 -14.83 4.75 -3.43
C ASP A 184 -15.76 5.97 -3.38
N PHE A 185 -16.18 6.35 -2.18
CA PHE A 185 -17.11 7.44 -1.92
C PHE A 185 -16.56 8.39 -0.87
N TYR A 186 -16.89 9.68 -0.97
CA TYR A 186 -16.47 10.71 -0.01
C TYR A 186 -17.51 11.84 0.13
N ILE A 187 -17.31 12.73 1.11
CA ILE A 187 -18.10 13.97 1.26
C ILE A 187 -17.21 15.15 0.84
N PRO A 188 -17.58 15.94 -0.18
CA PRO A 188 -16.83 17.13 -0.56
C PRO A 188 -16.70 18.13 0.58
N ALA A 189 -15.56 18.81 0.68
CA ALA A 189 -15.28 19.77 1.74
C ALA A 189 -16.31 20.92 1.81
N SER A 190 -16.93 21.27 0.68
CA SER A 190 -18.01 22.26 0.57
C SER A 190 -19.32 21.82 1.20
N GLN A 191 -19.58 20.51 1.29
CA GLN A 191 -20.81 19.91 1.83
C GLN A 191 -20.63 19.41 3.27
N MET A 192 -19.40 19.40 3.77
CA MET A 192 -19.07 18.85 5.08
C MET A 192 -19.42 19.83 6.21
N PRO A 193 -20.23 19.44 7.22
CA PRO A 193 -20.53 20.28 8.37
C PRO A 193 -19.27 20.57 9.18
N CYS A 194 -19.18 21.79 9.73
CA CYS A 194 -18.02 22.18 10.53
C CYS A 194 -17.92 21.42 11.86
N HIS A 195 -19.06 21.10 12.49
CA HIS A 195 -19.12 20.55 13.83
C HIS A 195 -19.84 19.20 13.88
N LYS A 196 -19.61 18.46 14.97
CA LYS A 196 -20.22 17.16 15.27
C LYS A 196 -21.73 17.16 14.97
N ILE A 197 -22.15 16.22 14.13
CA ILE A 197 -23.57 16.02 13.81
C ILE A 197 -24.33 15.60 15.07
N GLN A 198 -25.42 16.30 15.40
CA GLN A 198 -26.20 16.08 16.62
C GLN A 198 -27.17 14.91 16.46
N SER A 199 -27.34 14.10 17.51
CA SER A 199 -28.16 12.87 17.49
C SER A 199 -29.63 13.10 17.87
N SER A 200 -30.04 14.32 18.21
CA SER A 200 -31.40 14.64 18.65
C SER A 200 -32.40 14.79 17.50
N GLY A 201 -31.94 14.82 16.24
CA GLY A 201 -32.77 15.11 15.06
C GLY A 201 -33.44 13.91 14.38
N GLY A 202 -33.35 12.70 14.95
CA GLY A 202 -33.85 11.48 14.33
C GLY A 202 -32.80 10.76 13.47
N PRO A 203 -33.22 9.90 12.52
CA PRO A 203 -32.30 9.08 11.72
C PRO A 203 -31.39 9.94 10.82
N LEU A 204 -30.11 9.54 10.72
CA LEU A 204 -29.11 10.23 9.91
C LEU A 204 -29.12 9.71 8.47
N SER A 205 -29.30 10.62 7.51
CA SER A 205 -29.08 10.35 6.08
C SER A 205 -27.75 10.93 5.64
N LEU A 206 -26.91 10.12 4.99
CA LEU A 206 -25.62 10.53 4.44
C LEU A 206 -25.68 10.49 2.91
N SER A 207 -25.32 11.59 2.27
CA SER A 207 -25.12 11.66 0.82
C SER A 207 -23.62 11.69 0.54
N LEU A 208 -23.16 10.77 -0.31
CA LEU A 208 -21.74 10.62 -0.65
C LEU A 208 -21.57 10.77 -2.16
N GLN A 209 -20.43 11.33 -2.57
CA GLN A 209 -20.03 11.44 -3.96
C GLN A 209 -18.95 10.42 -4.31
N LEU A 210 -18.88 10.04 -5.59
CA LEU A 210 -17.83 9.14 -6.08
C LEU A 210 -16.47 9.83 -6.03
N VAL A 211 -15.47 9.10 -5.56
CA VAL A 211 -14.07 9.55 -5.62
C VAL A 211 -13.61 9.56 -7.09
N PRO A 212 -12.93 10.63 -7.54
CA PRO A 212 -12.40 10.69 -8.91
C PRO A 212 -11.47 9.50 -9.20
N LYS A 213 -11.43 9.07 -10.47
CA LYS A 213 -10.65 7.89 -10.87
C LYS A 213 -9.17 8.21 -10.98
N MET A 214 -8.47 8.20 -9.84
CA MET A 214 -7.05 8.60 -9.70
C MET A 214 -6.05 7.68 -10.42
N LEU A 215 -6.43 6.44 -10.75
CA LEU A 215 -5.52 5.53 -11.44
C LEU A 215 -5.21 5.97 -12.87
N ALA A 216 -6.16 6.64 -13.55
CA ALA A 216 -5.95 7.17 -14.90
C ALA A 216 -4.83 8.24 -14.96
N PRO A 217 -4.88 9.34 -14.18
CA PRO A 217 -3.78 10.31 -14.14
C PRO A 217 -2.51 9.72 -13.53
N LEU A 218 -2.62 8.73 -12.64
CA LEU A 218 -1.45 8.04 -12.10
C LEU A 218 -0.63 7.35 -13.20
N VAL A 219 -1.30 6.59 -14.08
CA VAL A 219 -0.65 5.86 -15.17
C VAL A 219 -0.23 6.78 -16.31
N THR A 220 -0.97 7.86 -16.60
CA THR A 220 -0.71 8.68 -17.78
C THR A 220 0.14 9.92 -17.52
N LEU A 221 0.07 10.49 -16.32
CA LEU A 221 0.69 11.79 -15.99
C LEU A 221 1.66 11.71 -14.82
N TRP A 222 1.34 10.96 -13.76
CA TRP A 222 2.13 10.99 -12.53
C TRP A 222 3.29 10.01 -12.53
N ALA A 223 3.18 8.84 -13.15
CA ALA A 223 4.27 7.86 -13.22
C ALA A 223 4.21 7.02 -14.50
N PRO A 224 4.25 7.64 -15.71
CA PRO A 224 3.98 6.95 -16.97
C PRO A 224 4.95 5.83 -17.34
N ASN A 225 6.18 5.90 -16.83
CA ASN A 225 7.22 4.91 -17.13
C ASN A 225 7.42 3.88 -16.00
N ALA A 226 6.62 3.93 -14.93
CA ALA A 226 6.74 3.00 -13.82
C ALA A 226 5.94 1.71 -14.07
N PHE A 227 6.38 0.61 -13.47
CA PHE A 227 5.64 -0.65 -13.46
C PHE A 227 4.53 -0.62 -12.39
N ILE A 228 3.27 -0.57 -12.82
CA ILE A 228 2.12 -0.31 -11.95
C ILE A 228 1.27 -1.56 -11.76
N VAL A 229 1.10 -1.95 -10.50
CA VAL A 229 0.33 -3.08 -10.01
C VAL A 229 -0.82 -2.58 -9.13
N SER A 230 -2.05 -2.96 -9.48
CA SER A 230 -3.24 -2.63 -8.70
C SER A 230 -3.91 -3.86 -8.08
N PHE A 231 -4.77 -3.63 -7.10
CA PHE A 231 -5.51 -4.68 -6.42
C PHE A 231 -7.00 -4.60 -6.73
N LYS A 232 -7.63 -5.77 -6.88
CA LYS A 232 -9.08 -5.91 -6.94
C LYS A 232 -9.51 -6.90 -5.87
N LEU A 233 -10.35 -6.44 -4.95
CA LEU A 233 -10.96 -7.28 -3.93
C LEU A 233 -12.40 -7.54 -4.34
N GLU A 234 -12.76 -8.82 -4.50
CA GLU A 234 -14.13 -9.24 -4.78
C GLU A 234 -14.60 -10.28 -3.75
N THR A 235 -15.90 -10.47 -3.68
CA THR A 235 -16.53 -11.57 -2.92
C THR A 235 -17.07 -12.68 -3.82
N ASN A 236 -17.16 -12.42 -5.13
CA ASN A 236 -17.65 -13.36 -6.13
C ASN A 236 -16.52 -13.73 -7.12
N GLU A 237 -16.15 -15.00 -7.14
CA GLU A 237 -15.11 -15.56 -8.01
C GLU A 237 -15.39 -15.35 -9.50
N ALA A 238 -16.65 -15.49 -9.93
CA ALA A 238 -17.03 -15.34 -11.34
C ALA A 238 -16.84 -13.90 -11.86
N LEU A 239 -16.76 -12.91 -10.97
CA LEU A 239 -16.56 -11.51 -11.34
C LEU A 239 -15.10 -11.09 -11.29
N LEU A 240 -14.24 -11.82 -10.58
CA LEU A 240 -12.89 -11.37 -10.26
C LEU A 240 -12.03 -11.14 -11.50
N GLU A 241 -11.99 -12.13 -12.40
CA GLU A 241 -11.22 -12.04 -13.64
C GLU A 241 -11.75 -10.93 -14.56
N THR A 242 -13.07 -10.90 -14.75
CA THR A 242 -13.74 -9.90 -15.60
C THR A 242 -13.46 -8.47 -15.10
N LYS A 243 -13.61 -8.22 -13.80
CA LYS A 243 -13.36 -6.91 -13.19
C LYS A 243 -11.89 -6.53 -13.22
N ALA A 244 -10.97 -7.50 -13.17
CA ALA A 244 -9.55 -7.27 -13.33
C ALA A 244 -9.20 -6.88 -14.77
N LYS A 245 -9.74 -7.60 -15.77
CA LYS A 245 -9.58 -7.28 -17.20
C LYS A 245 -10.14 -5.90 -17.55
N GLU A 246 -11.36 -5.59 -17.11
CA GLU A 246 -11.97 -4.25 -17.27
C GLU A 246 -11.09 -3.12 -16.68
N SER A 247 -10.42 -3.38 -15.55
CA SER A 247 -9.51 -2.42 -14.92
C SER A 247 -8.24 -2.18 -15.76
N LEU A 248 -7.66 -3.25 -16.32
CA LEU A 248 -6.50 -3.14 -17.21
C LEU A 248 -6.85 -2.41 -18.51
N GLU A 249 -8.00 -2.72 -19.10
CA GLU A 249 -8.48 -2.04 -20.31
C GLU A 249 -8.75 -0.56 -20.06
N LYS A 250 -9.32 -0.22 -18.89
CA LYS A 250 -9.66 1.17 -18.57
C LYS A 250 -8.45 2.03 -18.23
N TYR A 251 -7.51 1.50 -17.44
CA TYR A 251 -6.42 2.30 -16.88
C TYR A 251 -5.05 2.03 -17.51
N HIS A 252 -4.93 1.00 -18.35
CA HIS A 252 -3.72 0.66 -19.10
C HIS A 252 -2.45 0.41 -18.26
N HIS A 253 -2.61 0.07 -16.98
CA HIS A 253 -1.52 -0.39 -16.11
C HIS A 253 -1.17 -1.86 -16.41
N HIS A 254 -0.21 -2.42 -15.66
CA HIS A 254 0.50 -3.63 -16.08
C HIS A 254 -0.12 -4.91 -15.53
N VAL A 255 -0.41 -4.92 -14.21
CA VAL A 255 -0.92 -6.10 -13.51
C VAL A 255 -2.05 -5.72 -12.56
N VAL A 256 -3.10 -6.53 -12.54
CA VAL A 256 -4.12 -6.52 -11.49
C VAL A 256 -3.99 -7.81 -10.67
N ILE A 257 -3.88 -7.67 -9.35
CA ILE A 257 -3.94 -8.79 -8.41
C ILE A 257 -5.35 -8.86 -7.84
N GLY A 258 -6.10 -9.83 -8.35
CA GLY A 258 -7.40 -10.22 -7.85
C GLY A 258 -7.30 -11.04 -6.57
N ASN A 259 -8.10 -10.68 -5.56
CA ASN A 259 -8.21 -11.40 -4.30
C ASN A 259 -9.67 -11.64 -3.96
N LEU A 260 -10.00 -12.85 -3.51
CA LEU A 260 -11.29 -13.12 -2.88
C LEU A 260 -11.21 -12.89 -1.38
N LEU A 261 -12.17 -12.18 -0.81
CA LEU A 261 -12.14 -11.77 0.60
C LEU A 261 -11.80 -12.92 1.55
N HIS A 262 -12.37 -14.11 1.36
CA HIS A 262 -12.22 -15.25 2.26
C HIS A 262 -10.90 -16.01 2.09
N SER A 263 -10.34 -16.06 0.87
CA SER A 263 -9.11 -16.80 0.54
C SER A 263 -7.90 -15.92 0.26
N ARG A 264 -8.01 -14.60 0.49
CA ARG A 264 -6.97 -13.59 0.19
C ARG A 264 -5.59 -13.80 0.80
N LYS A 265 -5.44 -14.74 1.75
CA LYS A 265 -4.17 -15.12 2.38
C LYS A 265 -3.51 -16.35 1.73
N VAL A 266 -4.27 -17.11 0.95
CA VAL A 266 -3.85 -18.41 0.40
C VAL A 266 -4.03 -18.51 -1.11
N TYR A 267 -4.78 -17.59 -1.72
CA TYR A 267 -5.04 -17.58 -3.16
C TYR A 267 -5.14 -16.15 -3.69
N VAL A 268 -4.48 -15.90 -4.83
CA VAL A 268 -4.61 -14.69 -5.64
C VAL A 268 -4.61 -15.03 -7.13
N LEU A 269 -5.30 -14.20 -7.92
CA LEU A 269 -5.34 -14.27 -9.37
C LEU A 269 -4.59 -13.07 -9.95
N LEU A 270 -3.56 -13.31 -10.76
CA LEU A 270 -2.79 -12.26 -11.42
C LEU A 270 -3.26 -12.14 -12.88
N VAL A 271 -3.78 -10.97 -13.23
CA VAL A 271 -4.15 -10.65 -14.61
C VAL A 271 -3.13 -9.64 -15.13
N ASP A 272 -2.46 -9.98 -16.24
CA ASP A 272 -1.46 -9.14 -16.89
C ASP A 272 -1.99 -8.64 -18.23
N ARG A 273 -1.67 -7.40 -18.58
CA ARG A 273 -2.07 -6.79 -19.85
C ARG A 273 -1.55 -7.56 -21.08
N ASN A 274 -0.36 -8.13 -20.98
CA ASN A 274 0.33 -8.78 -22.10
C ASN A 274 0.07 -10.29 -22.16
N ASN A 275 -0.57 -10.88 -21.15
CA ASN A 275 -0.92 -12.30 -21.13
C ASN A 275 -2.44 -12.49 -21.21
N SER A 276 -2.88 -13.30 -22.16
CA SER A 276 -4.30 -13.59 -22.35
C SER A 276 -4.90 -14.44 -21.23
N ALA A 277 -4.08 -15.29 -20.60
CA ALA A 277 -4.50 -16.17 -19.51
C ALA A 277 -4.07 -15.59 -18.15
N PRO A 278 -4.98 -15.55 -17.16
CA PRO A 278 -4.61 -15.17 -15.81
C PRO A 278 -3.70 -16.25 -15.19
N GLU A 279 -2.80 -15.82 -14.30
CA GLU A 279 -1.92 -16.71 -13.54
C GLU A 279 -2.44 -16.85 -12.11
N GLU A 280 -2.56 -18.08 -11.62
CA GLU A 280 -2.99 -18.34 -10.25
C GLU A 280 -1.81 -18.58 -9.33
N ILE A 281 -1.81 -17.91 -8.18
CA ILE A 281 -0.89 -18.23 -7.07
C ILE A 281 -1.72 -18.77 -5.93
N ARG A 282 -1.48 -20.03 -5.56
CA ARG A 282 -2.11 -20.71 -4.44
C ARG A 282 -1.05 -21.31 -3.52
N LEU A 283 -1.22 -21.12 -2.22
CA LEU A 283 -0.43 -21.83 -1.21
C LEU A 283 -1.02 -23.22 -1.00
N SER A 284 -0.15 -24.22 -0.95
CA SER A 284 -0.48 -25.57 -0.49
C SER A 284 -0.53 -25.64 1.04
N ASP A 285 -1.17 -26.68 1.57
CA ASP A 285 -1.27 -26.89 3.02
C ASP A 285 0.12 -27.05 3.66
N SER A 286 1.05 -27.75 2.98
CA SER A 286 2.43 -27.90 3.45
C SER A 286 3.19 -26.57 3.53
N GLU A 287 2.95 -25.65 2.59
CA GLU A 287 3.56 -24.32 2.60
C GLU A 287 2.98 -23.46 3.74
N LEU A 288 1.68 -23.57 3.99
CA LEU A 288 1.02 -22.90 5.11
C LEU A 288 1.54 -23.40 6.46
N GLU A 289 1.68 -24.71 6.62
CA GLU A 289 2.27 -25.34 7.82
C GLU A 289 3.73 -24.92 8.03
N SER A 290 4.46 -24.69 6.93
CA SER A 290 5.85 -24.18 6.96
C SER A 290 5.94 -22.67 7.20
N GLY A 291 4.81 -21.97 7.35
CA GLY A 291 4.75 -20.54 7.60
C GLY A 291 5.05 -19.66 6.39
N ILE A 292 4.92 -20.18 5.16
CA ILE A 292 5.09 -19.40 3.93
C ILE A 292 3.90 -18.47 3.75
N GLU A 293 4.18 -17.19 3.54
CA GLU A 293 3.17 -16.19 3.23
C GLU A 293 3.01 -16.03 1.72
N ILE A 294 1.78 -15.79 1.26
CA ILE A 294 1.49 -15.68 -0.18
C ILE A 294 2.21 -14.48 -0.81
N GLU A 295 2.48 -13.45 -0.01
CA GLU A 295 3.24 -12.28 -0.42
C GLU A 295 4.65 -12.62 -0.91
N SER A 296 5.28 -13.68 -0.39
CA SER A 296 6.59 -14.14 -0.89
C SER A 296 6.53 -14.53 -2.38
N LYS A 297 5.54 -15.35 -2.75
CA LYS A 297 5.30 -15.80 -4.13
C LYS A 297 4.83 -14.65 -5.03
N ILE A 298 3.98 -13.77 -4.51
CA ILE A 298 3.52 -12.57 -5.24
C ILE A 298 4.73 -11.69 -5.60
N VAL A 299 5.59 -11.40 -4.62
CA VAL A 299 6.75 -10.53 -4.85
C VAL A 299 7.77 -11.18 -5.79
N GLU A 300 8.02 -12.48 -5.66
CA GLU A 300 8.88 -13.22 -6.60
C GLU A 300 8.36 -13.12 -8.05
N ASN A 301 7.06 -13.36 -8.25
CA ASN A 301 6.43 -13.24 -9.56
C ASN A 301 6.49 -11.81 -10.11
N LEU A 302 6.12 -10.82 -9.30
CA LEU A 302 6.16 -9.40 -9.69
C LEU A 302 7.59 -8.93 -9.98
N LYS A 303 8.59 -9.42 -9.24
CA LYS A 303 10.00 -9.12 -9.51
C LYS A 303 10.38 -9.59 -10.91
N LEU A 304 10.03 -10.82 -11.29
CA LEU A 304 10.31 -11.34 -12.64
C LEU A 304 9.63 -10.49 -13.72
N ARG A 305 8.36 -10.12 -13.53
CA ARG A 305 7.64 -9.25 -14.47
C ARG A 305 8.28 -7.86 -14.58
N HIS A 306 8.71 -7.29 -13.45
CA HIS A 306 9.39 -6.00 -13.43
C HIS A 306 10.81 -6.08 -14.02
N ASP A 307 11.52 -7.20 -13.86
CA ASP A 307 12.80 -7.47 -14.54
C ASP A 307 12.62 -7.40 -16.05
N ASN A 308 11.59 -8.08 -16.58
CA ASN A 308 11.26 -8.07 -18.01
C ASN A 308 10.80 -6.70 -18.49
N TYR A 309 9.96 -6.01 -17.71
CA TYR A 309 9.53 -4.65 -18.01
C TYR A 309 10.73 -3.71 -18.11
N TYR A 310 11.63 -3.75 -17.13
CA TYR A 310 12.85 -2.96 -17.13
C TYR A 310 13.73 -3.29 -18.34
N ALA A 311 13.95 -4.57 -18.67
CA ALA A 311 14.73 -4.97 -19.83
C ALA A 311 14.16 -4.41 -21.15
N ASN A 312 12.84 -4.38 -21.30
CA ASN A 312 12.16 -3.86 -22.49
C ASN A 312 12.13 -2.32 -22.59
N HIS A 313 12.31 -1.63 -21.46
CA HIS A 313 12.20 -0.16 -21.37
C HIS A 313 13.51 0.52 -20.98
N LYS A 314 14.59 -0.25 -20.80
CA LYS A 314 15.94 0.28 -20.60
C LYS A 314 16.45 0.83 -21.94
N THR A 315 15.99 2.01 -22.31
CA THR A 315 16.65 2.82 -23.33
C THR A 315 17.96 3.34 -22.76
N GLY A 316 19.09 2.87 -23.31
CA GLY A 316 20.47 3.40 -23.23
C GLY A 316 20.85 4.18 -21.98
#